data_AF-A0A183E3V3-F1
#
_entry.id   AF-A0A183E3V3-F1
#
_cell.length_a   1.000
_cell.length_b   1.000
_cell.length_c   1.000
_cell.angle_alpha   90.00
_cell.angle_beta   90.00
_cell.angle_gamma   90.00
#
_symmetry.space_group_name_H-M   'P 1'
#
loop_
_entity.id
_entity.type
_entity.pdbx_description
1 polymer ?
#
loop_
_entity_poly.entity_id
_entity_poly.type
_entity_poly.pdbx_seq_one_letter_code
_entity_poly.pdbx_strand_id
1 'polypeptide(L)' 'MFFFLFRRDYNGFLNAPKYEVVPTLKRYFLREQIRKARKKGRDTSYLEASLAYVDVEEAVYKAEEGAFTLET' A
#
# COMPACT_ATOMS: atom_id res chain seq x y z
N MET A 1 8.86 -16.15 6.60
CA MET A 1 9.06 -15.63 7.97
C MET A 1 9.11 -14.09 7.97
N PHE A 2 7.98 -13.42 7.67
CA PHE A 2 7.92 -11.93 7.62
C PHE A 2 6.70 -11.33 8.35
N PHE A 3 5.86 -12.16 8.98
CA PHE A 3 4.66 -11.72 9.71
C PHE A 3 4.98 -11.00 11.03
N PHE A 4 6.19 -11.18 11.58
CA PHE A 4 6.53 -10.75 12.94
C PHE A 4 7.00 -9.29 13.05
N LEU A 5 7.45 -8.68 11.95
CA LEU A 5 8.05 -7.33 11.96
C LEU A 5 7.01 -6.20 12.05
N PHE A 6 5.74 -6.49 11.83
CA PHE A 6 4.69 -5.47 11.89
C PHE A 6 4.21 -5.19 13.32
N ARG A 7 4.55 -6.02 14.32
CA ARG A 7 3.86 -6.00 15.63
C ARG A 7 4.03 -4.71 16.46
N ARG A 8 4.96 -3.82 16.11
CA ARG A 8 5.35 -2.69 16.99
C ARG A 8 4.62 -1.37 16.71
N ASP A 9 3.94 -1.22 15.57
CA ASP A 9 3.27 0.05 15.20
C ASP A 9 1.76 -0.11 14.86
N TYR A 10 1.13 -1.25 15.20
CA TYR A 10 -0.27 -1.55 14.83
C TYR A 10 -1.38 -0.77 15.54
N ASN A 11 -1.10 -0.05 16.63
CA ASN A 11 -2.19 0.56 17.42
C ASN A 11 -2.96 1.67 16.66
N GLY A 12 -2.36 2.30 15.64
CA GLY A 12 -3.06 3.25 14.77
C GLY A 12 -3.72 2.63 13.53
N PHE A 13 -3.36 1.38 13.17
CA PHE A 13 -3.74 0.75 11.90
C PHE A 13 -5.06 -0.03 11.95
N LEU A 14 -5.50 -0.48 13.12
CA LEU A 14 -6.72 -1.30 13.25
C LEU A 14 -8.02 -0.48 13.25
N ASN A 15 -7.94 0.84 13.48
CA ASN A 15 -9.09 1.74 13.53
C ASN A 15 -9.20 2.69 12.33
N ALA A 16 -8.23 2.68 11.41
CA ALA A 16 -8.26 3.52 10.22
C ALA A 16 -8.99 2.80 9.08
N PRO A 17 -9.77 3.53 8.26
CA PRO A 17 -10.53 2.91 7.19
C PRO A 17 -9.60 2.30 6.13
N LYS A 18 -10.06 1.22 5.49
CA LYS A 18 -9.21 0.31 4.69
C LYS A 18 -8.51 1.02 3.53
N TYR A 19 -9.13 2.05 2.96
CA TYR A 19 -8.58 2.86 1.86
C TYR A 19 -7.36 3.71 2.25
N GLU A 20 -7.17 4.05 3.52
CA GLU A 20 -5.98 4.78 3.97
C GLU A 20 -4.85 3.81 4.33
N VAL A 21 -5.20 2.66 4.91
CA VAL A 21 -4.23 1.72 5.45
C VAL A 21 -3.58 0.88 4.35
N VAL A 22 -4.38 0.29 3.47
CA VAL A 22 -3.89 -0.70 2.50
C VAL A 22 -2.95 -0.07 1.46
N PRO A 23 -3.31 1.05 0.80
CA PRO A 23 -2.43 1.70 -0.17
C PRO A 23 -1.16 2.25 0.47
N THR A 24 -1.24 2.80 1.68
CA THR A 24 -0.08 3.34 2.40
C THR A 24 0.93 2.24 2.75
N LEU A 25 0.46 1.10 3.26
CA LEU A 25 1.31 -0.05 3.54
C LEU A 25 1.93 -0.63 2.26
N LYS A 26 1.15 -0.73 1.18
CA LYS A 26 1.63 -1.23 -0.11
C LYS A 26 2.73 -0.33 -0.69
N ARG A 27 2.55 1.00 -0.60
CA ARG A 27 3.57 1.99 -1.00
C ARG A 27 4.85 1.85 -0.18
N TYR A 28 4.75 1.72 1.15
CA TYR A 28 5.91 1.52 2.01
C TYR A 28 6.71 0.26 1.63
N PHE A 29 6.02 -0.87 1.47
CA PHE A 29 6.66 -2.14 1.12
C PHE A 29 7.34 -2.11 -0.25
N LEU A 30 6.66 -1.57 -1.27
CA LEU A 30 7.21 -1.45 -2.62
C LEU A 30 8.44 -0.55 -2.65
N ARG A 31 8.43 0.59 -1.93
CA ARG A 31 9.61 1.46 -1.78
C ARG A 31 10.78 0.74 -1.14
N GLU A 32 10.56 -0.04 -0.10
CA GLU A 32 11.61 -0.84 0.54
C GLU A 32 12.17 -1.92 -0.40
N GLN A 33 11.32 -2.57 -1.19
CA GLN A 33 11.75 -3.55 -2.18
C GLN A 33 12.57 -2.91 -3.30
N ILE A 34 12.14 -1.75 -3.83
CA ILE A 34 12.89 -0.98 -4.83
C ILE A 34 14.26 -0.59 -4.27
N ARG A 35 14.31 -0.07 -3.03
CA ARG A 35 15.58 0.30 -2.38
C ARG A 35 16.54 -0.89 -2.28
N LYS A 36 16.03 -2.06 -1.89
CA LYS A 36 16.84 -3.30 -1.79
C LYS A 36 17.28 -3.82 -3.16
N ALA A 37 16.42 -3.73 -4.18
CA ALA A 37 16.70 -4.16 -5.54
C ALA A 37 17.74 -3.26 -6.22
N ARG A 38 17.61 -1.93 -6.10
CA ARG A 38 18.60 -0.95 -6.58
C ARG A 38 19.97 -1.17 -5.95
N LYS A 39 20.03 -1.41 -4.63
CA LYS A 39 21.28 -1.76 -3.92
C LYS A 39 21.95 -3.03 -4.43
N LYS A 40 21.18 -3.94 -5.05
CA LYS A 40 21.67 -5.19 -5.64
C LYS A 40 21.91 -5.07 -7.15
N GLY A 41 21.80 -3.88 -7.74
CA GLY A 41 21.93 -3.66 -9.18
C GLY A 41 20.87 -4.38 -10.02
N ARG A 42 19.70 -4.67 -9.44
CA ARG A 42 18.58 -5.33 -10.13
C ARG A 42 17.68 -4.28 -10.78
N ASP A 43 17.09 -4.63 -11.92
CA ASP A 43 16.06 -3.82 -12.54
C ASP A 43 14.86 -3.64 -11.59
N THR A 44 14.38 -2.40 -11.49
CA THR A 44 13.25 -2.01 -10.65
C THR A 44 12.05 -1.49 -11.43
N SER A 45 12.10 -1.53 -12.77
CA SER A 45 11.05 -0.99 -13.64
C SER A 45 9.66 -1.52 -13.30
N TYR A 46 9.54 -2.84 -13.07
CA TYR A 46 8.27 -3.45 -12.68
C TYR A 46 7.77 -3.00 -11.29
N LEU A 47 8.69 -2.89 -10.31
CA LEU A 47 8.32 -2.48 -8.95
C LEU A 47 7.90 -1.01 -8.91
N GLU A 48 8.51 -0.18 -9.74
CA GLU A 48 8.14 1.23 -9.89
C GLU A 48 6.78 1.40 -10.57
N ALA A 49 6.50 0.62 -11.62
CA ALA A 49 5.17 0.57 -12.23
C ALA A 49 4.12 0.09 -11.22
N SER A 50 4.44 -0.94 -10.43
CA SER A 50 3.56 -1.44 -9.36
C SER A 50 3.30 -0.38 -8.29
N LEU A 51 4.31 0.45 -7.96
CA LEU A 51 4.17 1.55 -7.00
C LEU A 51 3.22 2.63 -7.53
N ALA A 52 3.33 2.99 -8.81
CA ALA A 52 2.43 3.95 -9.46
C ALA A 52 0.98 3.44 -9.55
N TYR A 53 0.79 2.13 -9.75
CA TYR A 53 -0.53 1.52 -9.81
C TYR A 53 -1.30 1.58 -8.47
N VAL A 54 -0.60 1.71 -7.33
CA VAL A 54 -1.25 1.83 -6.03
C VAL A 54 -2.17 3.06 -5.95
N ASP A 55 -1.84 4.14 -6.67
CA ASP A 55 -2.67 5.35 -6.69
C ASP A 55 -4.00 5.10 -7.42
N VAL A 56 -4.01 4.20 -8.42
CA VAL A 56 -5.23 3.76 -9.11
C VAL A 56 -6.10 2.92 -8.18
N GLU A 57 -5.50 1.98 -7.43
CA GLU A 57 -6.22 1.18 -6.45
C GLU A 57 -6.83 2.04 -5.34
N GLU A 58 -6.10 3.04 -4.84
CA GLU A 58 -6.63 3.99 -3.85
C GLU A 58 -7.83 4.77 -4.39
N ALA A 59 -7.79 5.19 -5.66
CA ALA A 59 -8.92 5.86 -6.31
C ALA A 59 -10.13 4.93 -6.45
N VAL A 60 -9.93 3.65 -6.76
CA VAL A 60 -11.01 2.64 -6.80
C VAL A 60 -11.63 2.45 -5.42
N TYR A 61 -10.82 2.28 -4.36
CA TYR A 61 -11.35 2.15 -3.00
C TYR A 61 -12.16 3.37 -2.55
N LYS A 62 -11.70 4.58 -2.88
CA LYS A 62 -12.45 5.82 -2.60
C LYS A 62 -13.77 5.89 -3.37
N ALA A 63 -13.79 5.43 -4.61
CA ALA A 63 -15.00 5.38 -5.42
C ALA A 63 -16.00 4.33 -4.91
N GLU A 64 -15.52 3.15 -4.51
CA GLU A 64 -16.35 2.09 -3.94
C GLU A 64 -16.98 2.52 -2.60
N GLU A 65 -16.22 3.14 -1.70
CA GLU A 65 -16.76 3.64 -0.43
C GLU A 65 -17.65 4.88 -0.62
N GLY A 66 -17.32 5.77 -1.56
CA GLY A 66 -18.18 6.91 -1.91
C GLY A 66 -19.48 6.51 -2.60
N ALA A 67 -19.49 5.40 -3.35
CA ALA A 67 -20.71 4.81 -3.91
C ALA A 67 -21.58 4.18 -2.81
N PHE A 68 -20.97 3.61 -1.77
CA PHE A 68 -21.68 2.99 -0.65
C PHE A 68 -22.40 3.99 0.26
N THR A 69 -22.04 5.28 0.24
CA THR A 69 -22.69 6.34 1.04
C THR A 69 -23.81 7.09 0.31
N LEU A 70 -24.00 6.86 -0.99
CA LEU A 70 -25.06 7.50 -1.80
C LEU A 70 -26.34 6.64 -1.89
N GLU A 71 -26.33 5.41 -1.38
CA GLU A 71 -27.50 4.51 -1.37
C GLU A 71 -28.25 4.47 -0.03
N THR A 72 -27.99 5.40 0.90
CA THR A 72 -28.71 5.51 2.19
C THR A 72 -29.49 6.80 2.34
#